data_AF-A0A950RPH6-F1
#
_entry.id   AF-A0A950RPH6-F1
#
_cell.length_a   1.000
_cell.length_b   1.000
_cell.length_c   1.000
_cell.angle_alpha   90.00
_cell.angle_beta   90.00
_cell.angle_gamma   90.00
#
_symmetry.space_group_name_H-M   'P 1'
#
loop_
_entity.id
_entity.type
_entity.pdbx_description
1 polymer ?
#
loop_
_entity_poly.entity_id
_entity_poly.type
_entity_poly.pdbx_seq_one_letter_code
_entity_poly.pdbx_strand_id
1 'polypeptide(L)'
;ILAQDTAPWVVLGLRSIGTSLGAVVATAGKVGAPPLTLRPTGHPFQRVIRLTSSLERQLFAQGPETRFALVDEGPGLSGSSFGAVADWLEGHQIPPGHIHFFPGHAGDLGPQASERHRLRWQQKSRHVVAFETLLHPTNPHALSWFEDGVCPAELDLKDVAGGRWRAQHFSSEADWPPCHTLQERRKYLYRARGRIWLAKFAGLGRYGDSKWARARRLERLGLIPPIRDLRHGFLIGEWLTSARPYCLGMTVDRGALLETLTAYLNFLARECPARAAWGASPEQLFAMAHFNIQERLGPEMAAGFEPWRGHLSALARRHRPVLTDNKMHAWEWLLLPDGRWLKADALDHHQGHDCIGAQDLAWDLEGACVELELTETEQAILERTLSLPAAVPPPQVRRFYRECYLAFQMGYFTLAADTLAAPQPEEAVRLRAAAQRYAERLSRELIASLPS
;
A
#
# COMPACT_ATOMS: atom_id res chain seq x y z
N ILE A 1 -9.37 -16.43 25.51
CA ILE A 1 -9.81 -15.27 26.32
C ILE A 1 -11.31 -15.05 26.16
N LEU A 2 -11.81 -14.31 25.14
CA LEU A 2 -13.25 -14.03 24.98
C LEU A 2 -14.12 -15.30 25.03
N ALA A 3 -13.76 -16.31 24.25
CA ALA A 3 -14.52 -17.57 24.18
C ALA A 3 -14.44 -18.46 25.44
N GLN A 4 -13.55 -18.13 26.38
CA GLN A 4 -13.31 -18.89 27.62
C GLN A 4 -13.83 -18.14 28.86
N ASP A 5 -14.38 -16.95 28.65
CA ASP A 5 -14.84 -16.05 29.69
C ASP A 5 -16.37 -16.11 29.77
N THR A 6 -16.90 -16.16 30.99
CA THR A 6 -18.34 -16.26 31.23
C THR A 6 -19.04 -14.90 31.28
N ALA A 7 -18.27 -13.82 31.41
CA ALA A 7 -18.81 -12.46 31.38
C ALA A 7 -19.32 -12.08 29.96
N PRO A 8 -20.36 -11.24 29.86
CA PRO A 8 -20.83 -10.76 28.56
C PRO A 8 -19.81 -9.83 27.91
N TRP A 9 -19.60 -9.98 26.60
CA TRP A 9 -18.65 -9.18 25.82
C TRP A 9 -19.36 -8.29 24.80
N VAL A 10 -18.90 -7.04 24.72
CA VAL A 10 -19.23 -6.11 23.64
C VAL A 10 -17.96 -5.83 22.83
N VAL A 11 -18.02 -6.09 21.53
CA VAL A 11 -16.90 -5.84 20.61
C VAL A 11 -17.12 -4.51 19.89
N LEU A 12 -16.16 -3.60 20.00
CA LEU A 12 -16.19 -2.25 19.45
C LEU A 12 -15.11 -2.09 18.37
N GLY A 13 -15.52 -2.17 17.11
CA GLY A 13 -14.68 -1.85 15.97
C GLY A 13 -14.51 -0.34 15.81
N LEU A 14 -13.27 0.15 15.84
CA LEU A 14 -12.99 1.58 15.79
C LEU A 14 -12.73 2.04 14.35
N ARG A 15 -13.38 3.14 13.96
CA ARG A 15 -13.27 3.75 12.63
C ARG A 15 -13.57 2.73 11.51
N SER A 16 -13.07 3.01 10.30
CA SER A 16 -13.28 2.15 9.15
C SER A 16 -12.59 0.79 9.30
N ILE A 17 -11.32 0.77 9.70
CA ILE A 17 -10.50 -0.45 9.70
C ILE A 17 -10.94 -1.41 10.81
N GLY A 18 -11.13 -0.89 12.02
CA GLY A 18 -11.64 -1.65 13.16
C GLY A 18 -13.03 -2.26 12.96
N THR A 19 -13.83 -1.78 11.99
CA THR A 19 -15.12 -2.41 11.66
C THR A 19 -14.95 -3.87 11.23
N SER A 20 -14.05 -4.11 10.27
CA SER A 20 -13.80 -5.48 9.77
C SER A 20 -13.08 -6.35 10.80
N LEU A 21 -12.10 -5.77 11.50
CA LEU A 21 -11.35 -6.47 12.55
C LEU A 21 -12.25 -6.82 13.74
N GLY A 22 -13.20 -5.96 14.09
CA GLY A 22 -14.19 -6.22 15.14
C GLY A 22 -15.03 -7.47 14.84
N ALA A 23 -15.42 -7.68 13.58
CA ALA A 23 -16.12 -8.91 13.18
C ALA A 23 -15.25 -10.16 13.35
N VAL A 24 -13.95 -10.07 13.04
CA VAL A 24 -12.99 -11.16 13.27
C VAL A 24 -12.87 -11.47 14.76
N VAL A 25 -12.71 -10.44 15.61
CA VAL A 25 -12.59 -10.61 17.07
C VAL A 25 -13.88 -11.19 17.66
N ALA A 26 -15.05 -10.69 17.27
CA ALA A 26 -16.33 -11.21 17.74
C ALA A 26 -16.52 -12.69 17.35
N THR A 27 -16.22 -13.04 16.10
CA THR A 27 -16.36 -14.41 15.59
C THR A 27 -15.38 -15.36 16.29
N ALA A 28 -14.09 -15.01 16.36
CA ALA A 28 -13.07 -15.82 17.02
C ALA A 28 -13.32 -15.94 18.53
N GLY A 29 -13.87 -14.88 19.14
CA GLY A 29 -14.28 -14.84 20.53
C GLY A 29 -15.60 -15.54 20.83
N LYS A 30 -16.31 -16.06 19.82
CA LYS A 30 -17.67 -16.64 19.93
C LYS A 30 -18.66 -15.71 20.62
N VAL A 31 -18.54 -14.40 20.38
CA VAL A 31 -19.47 -13.40 20.92
C VAL A 31 -20.77 -13.48 20.13
N GLY A 32 -21.87 -13.79 20.81
CA GLY A 32 -23.17 -14.00 20.17
C GLY A 32 -23.81 -12.72 19.60
N ALA A 33 -23.40 -11.55 20.09
CA ALA A 33 -23.84 -10.26 19.57
C ALA A 33 -22.94 -9.78 18.43
N PRO A 34 -23.49 -9.12 17.39
CA PRO A 34 -22.68 -8.52 16.34
C PRO A 34 -21.78 -7.40 16.91
N PRO A 35 -20.58 -7.17 16.35
CA PRO A 35 -19.74 -6.05 16.76
C PRO A 35 -20.44 -4.72 16.46
N LEU A 36 -20.24 -3.75 17.34
CA LEU A 36 -20.65 -2.37 17.11
C LEU A 36 -19.47 -1.56 16.60
N THR A 37 -19.76 -0.54 15.81
CA THR A 37 -18.72 0.33 15.25
C THR A 37 -18.78 1.71 15.87
N LEU A 38 -17.64 2.21 16.35
CA LEU A 38 -17.52 3.57 16.87
C LEU A 38 -16.53 4.37 16.04
N ARG A 39 -16.90 5.60 15.67
CA ARG A 39 -16.01 6.53 14.98
C ARG A 39 -15.78 7.78 15.84
N PRO A 40 -14.71 7.81 16.64
CA PRO A 40 -14.32 9.01 17.36
C PRO A 40 -14.11 10.19 16.40
N THR A 41 -14.56 11.38 16.79
CA THR A 41 -14.52 12.60 15.96
C THR A 41 -13.62 13.67 16.60
N GLY A 42 -13.56 14.88 16.03
CA GLY A 42 -12.69 15.96 16.55
C GLY A 42 -11.25 15.86 16.06
N HIS A 43 -10.35 16.59 16.72
CA HIS A 43 -8.94 16.72 16.32
C HIS A 43 -8.25 15.35 16.24
N PRO A 44 -7.36 15.07 15.25
CA PRO A 44 -6.73 13.77 15.06
C PRO A 44 -6.04 13.20 16.31
N PHE A 45 -5.49 14.05 17.16
CA PHE A 45 -4.80 13.65 18.40
C PHE A 45 -5.64 13.80 19.66
N GLN A 46 -6.83 14.41 19.57
CA GLN A 46 -7.74 14.63 20.70
C GLN A 46 -9.15 14.26 20.27
N ARG A 47 -9.34 12.96 20.03
CA ARG A 47 -10.63 12.44 19.57
C ARG A 47 -11.65 12.47 20.70
N VAL A 48 -12.90 12.67 20.35
CA VAL A 48 -14.03 12.68 21.28
C VAL A 48 -15.12 11.70 20.83
N ILE A 49 -15.81 11.13 21.82
CA ILE A 49 -16.94 10.24 21.62
C ILE A 49 -18.24 11.03 21.75
N ARG A 50 -19.12 10.86 20.77
CA ARG A 50 -20.47 11.41 20.77
C ARG A 50 -21.41 10.29 20.31
N LEU A 51 -22.21 9.77 21.23
CA LEU A 51 -23.17 8.70 20.96
C LEU A 51 -24.60 9.22 21.09
N THR A 52 -25.52 8.56 20.41
CA THR A 52 -26.95 8.71 20.67
C THR A 52 -27.34 7.92 21.91
N SER A 53 -28.36 8.36 22.64
CA SER A 53 -28.87 7.62 23.82
C SER A 53 -29.37 6.22 23.48
N SER A 54 -29.74 5.95 22.22
CA SER A 54 -30.08 4.61 21.76
C SER A 54 -28.88 3.66 21.76
N LEU A 55 -27.75 4.11 21.23
CA LEU A 55 -26.52 3.32 21.17
C LEU A 55 -25.89 3.15 22.55
N GLU A 56 -25.95 4.19 23.38
CA GLU A 56 -25.50 4.11 24.77
C GLU A 56 -26.26 3.04 25.57
N ARG A 57 -27.59 3.01 25.48
CA ARG A 57 -28.40 1.95 26.10
C ARG A 57 -28.05 0.57 25.58
N GLN A 58 -27.77 0.44 24.27
CA GLN A 58 -27.37 -0.82 23.67
C GLN A 58 -26.03 -1.33 24.22
N LEU A 59 -25.05 -0.44 24.45
CA LEU A 59 -23.73 -0.80 24.98
C LEU A 59 -23.81 -1.36 26.40
N PHE A 60 -24.74 -0.86 27.21
CA PHE A 60 -24.86 -1.22 28.63
C PHE A 60 -26.01 -2.20 28.91
N ALA A 61 -26.68 -2.72 27.89
CA ALA A 61 -27.83 -3.61 28.03
C ALA A 61 -27.50 -4.95 28.74
N GLN A 62 -26.24 -5.37 28.72
CA GLN A 62 -25.79 -6.66 29.25
C GLN A 62 -25.39 -6.61 30.75
N GLY A 63 -25.51 -5.44 31.39
CA GLY A 63 -25.27 -5.27 32.83
C GLY A 63 -23.83 -4.85 33.21
N PRO A 64 -23.56 -4.65 34.51
CA PRO A 64 -22.31 -4.04 35.01
C PRO A 64 -21.05 -4.91 34.81
N GLU A 65 -21.23 -6.23 34.69
CA GLU A 65 -20.12 -7.19 34.45
C GLU A 65 -19.66 -7.22 32.99
N THR A 66 -20.25 -6.39 32.11
CA THR A 66 -19.91 -6.34 30.69
C THR A 66 -18.46 -5.94 30.47
N ARG A 67 -17.77 -6.70 29.61
CA ARG A 67 -16.42 -6.43 29.14
C ARG A 67 -16.43 -5.88 27.73
N PHE A 68 -15.48 -5.00 27.43
CA PHE A 68 -15.37 -4.29 26.17
C PHE A 68 -14.08 -4.65 25.46
N ALA A 69 -14.20 -5.19 24.25
CA ALA A 69 -13.08 -5.43 23.34
C ALA A 69 -13.01 -4.28 22.33
N LEU A 70 -12.03 -3.39 22.49
CA LEU A 70 -11.79 -2.29 21.55
C LEU A 70 -10.86 -2.78 20.45
N VAL A 71 -11.24 -2.63 19.18
CA VAL A 71 -10.53 -3.24 18.05
C VAL A 71 -10.19 -2.19 16.99
N ASP A 72 -8.92 -2.06 16.64
CA ASP A 72 -8.44 -1.17 15.56
C ASP A 72 -7.08 -1.67 15.03
N GLU A 73 -6.65 -1.19 13.87
CA GLU A 73 -5.29 -1.44 13.34
C GLU A 73 -4.22 -0.77 14.20
N GLY A 74 -4.53 0.41 14.73
CA GLY A 74 -3.59 1.22 15.50
C GLY A 74 -3.00 0.52 16.74
N PRO A 75 -2.18 1.24 17.52
CA PRO A 75 -2.11 2.70 17.61
C PRO A 75 -1.21 3.38 16.58
N GLY A 76 -1.70 4.48 15.99
CA GLY A 76 -0.87 5.39 15.17
C GLY A 76 -0.13 6.44 16.01
N LEU A 77 0.11 7.62 15.42
CA LEU A 77 0.88 8.72 16.02
C LEU A 77 0.45 9.17 17.43
N SER A 78 -0.81 8.97 17.82
CA SER A 78 -1.35 9.41 19.13
C SER A 78 -2.09 8.35 19.93
N GLY A 79 -2.54 7.25 19.32
CA GLY A 79 -3.47 6.31 19.96
C GLY A 79 -4.86 6.87 20.31
N SER A 80 -5.20 8.07 19.80
CA SER A 80 -6.36 8.85 20.27
C SER A 80 -7.71 8.14 20.12
N SER A 81 -7.88 7.23 19.16
CA SER A 81 -9.13 6.47 19.00
C SER A 81 -9.35 5.47 20.13
N PHE A 82 -8.34 4.66 20.48
CA PHE A 82 -8.38 3.81 21.67
C PHE A 82 -8.54 4.64 22.94
N GLY A 83 -7.75 5.69 23.06
CA GLY A 83 -7.76 6.60 24.22
C GLY A 83 -9.14 7.18 24.47
N ALA A 84 -9.78 7.77 23.45
CA ALA A 84 -11.08 8.42 23.57
C ALA A 84 -12.21 7.45 23.97
N VAL A 85 -12.24 6.24 23.40
CA VAL A 85 -13.27 5.25 23.76
C VAL A 85 -13.05 4.73 25.19
N ALA A 86 -11.81 4.47 25.58
CA ALA A 86 -11.49 4.05 26.94
C ALA A 86 -11.81 5.16 27.97
N ASP A 87 -11.49 6.42 27.66
CA ASP A 87 -11.85 7.59 28.48
C ASP A 87 -13.35 7.68 28.68
N TRP A 88 -14.12 7.49 27.60
CA TRP A 88 -15.58 7.55 27.64
C TRP A 88 -16.17 6.40 28.46
N LEU A 89 -15.68 5.16 28.31
CA LEU A 89 -16.14 4.01 29.09
C LEU A 89 -15.84 4.16 30.60
N GLU A 90 -14.62 4.60 30.94
CA GLU A 90 -14.25 4.87 32.34
C GLU A 90 -15.12 6.00 32.94
N GLY A 91 -15.49 7.01 32.15
CA GLY A 91 -16.44 8.05 32.53
C GLY A 91 -17.85 7.53 32.83
N HIS A 92 -18.23 6.38 32.29
CA HIS A 92 -19.47 5.65 32.60
C HIS A 92 -19.25 4.56 33.65
N GLN A 93 -18.22 4.72 34.48
CA GLN A 93 -17.91 3.84 35.61
C GLN A 93 -17.58 2.39 35.22
N ILE A 94 -17.23 2.13 33.96
CA ILE A 94 -16.73 0.81 33.54
C ILE A 94 -15.35 0.58 34.16
N PRO A 95 -15.15 -0.51 34.92
CA PRO A 95 -13.87 -0.77 35.57
C PRO A 95 -12.72 -0.86 34.56
N PRO A 96 -11.53 -0.33 34.89
CA PRO A 96 -10.38 -0.43 34.03
C PRO A 96 -10.04 -1.85 33.55
N GLY A 97 -10.28 -2.87 34.38
CA GLY A 97 -10.04 -4.27 34.05
C GLY A 97 -11.05 -4.89 33.07
N HIS A 98 -12.17 -4.21 32.79
CA HIS A 98 -13.19 -4.67 31.83
C HIS A 98 -12.95 -4.12 30.42
N ILE A 99 -11.91 -3.30 30.22
CA ILE A 99 -11.59 -2.67 28.93
C ILE A 99 -10.33 -3.30 28.38
N HIS A 100 -10.45 -3.98 27.24
CA HIS A 100 -9.38 -4.72 26.60
C HIS A 100 -9.08 -4.18 25.20
N PHE A 101 -7.80 -4.07 24.85
CA PHE A 101 -7.37 -3.56 23.55
C PHE A 101 -6.93 -4.69 22.63
N PHE A 102 -7.42 -4.67 21.38
CA PHE A 102 -7.04 -5.57 20.29
C PHE A 102 -6.42 -4.73 19.17
N PRO A 103 -5.13 -4.33 19.30
CA PRO A 103 -4.42 -3.60 18.27
C PRO A 103 -3.92 -4.50 17.14
N GLY A 104 -3.60 -3.91 16.00
CA GLY A 104 -2.96 -4.61 14.88
C GLY A 104 -1.48 -4.93 15.10
N HIS A 105 -0.82 -4.30 16.07
CA HIS A 105 0.60 -4.51 16.40
C HIS A 105 0.91 -4.29 17.88
N ALA A 106 2.06 -4.81 18.33
CA ALA A 106 2.52 -4.72 19.72
C ALA A 106 3.24 -3.40 20.08
N GLY A 107 3.51 -2.54 19.09
CA GLY A 107 4.18 -1.26 19.28
C GLY A 107 3.47 -0.29 20.25
N ASP A 108 4.24 0.67 20.75
CA ASP A 108 3.76 1.72 21.64
C ASP A 108 3.02 2.85 20.91
N LEU A 109 2.37 3.73 21.68
CA LEU A 109 1.76 4.94 21.14
C LEU A 109 2.83 5.88 20.57
N GLY A 110 2.51 6.54 19.45
CA GLY A 110 3.42 7.50 18.83
C GLY A 110 3.66 8.78 19.64
N PRO A 111 4.52 9.68 19.12
CA PRO A 111 5.00 10.87 19.85
C PRO A 111 3.91 11.88 20.18
N GLN A 112 2.77 11.87 19.49
CA GLN A 112 1.64 12.78 19.70
C GLN A 112 0.62 12.25 20.73
N ALA A 113 0.95 11.18 21.45
CA ALA A 113 0.08 10.61 22.48
C ALA A 113 0.14 11.41 23.79
N SER A 114 -1.03 11.61 24.42
CA SER A 114 -1.11 12.20 25.76
C SER A 114 -0.46 11.30 26.81
N GLU A 115 0.06 11.90 27.88
CA GLU A 115 0.67 11.14 28.99
C GLU A 115 -0.31 10.13 29.60
N ARG A 116 -1.56 10.57 29.85
CA ARG A 116 -2.66 9.70 30.31
C ARG A 116 -2.85 8.48 29.40
N HIS A 117 -2.85 8.66 28.08
CA HIS A 117 -3.02 7.54 27.15
C HIS A 117 -1.80 6.62 27.13
N ARG A 118 -0.57 7.14 27.28
CA ARG A 118 0.65 6.33 27.39
C ARG A 118 0.64 5.45 28.63
N LEU A 119 0.34 6.04 29.80
CA LEU A 119 0.22 5.29 31.06
C LEU A 119 -0.81 4.18 30.94
N ARG A 120 -1.99 4.48 30.37
CA ARG A 120 -3.01 3.46 30.11
C ARG A 120 -2.49 2.36 29.17
N TRP A 121 -1.83 2.73 28.08
CA TRP A 121 -1.32 1.78 27.08
C TRP A 121 -0.33 0.78 27.68
N GLN A 122 0.53 1.24 28.59
CA GLN A 122 1.51 0.40 29.29
C GLN A 122 0.87 -0.55 30.30
N GLN A 123 -0.22 -0.13 30.95
CA GLN A 123 -0.85 -0.87 32.05
C GLN A 123 -1.96 -1.83 31.62
N LYS A 124 -2.65 -1.57 30.50
CA LYS A 124 -3.84 -2.33 30.09
C LYS A 124 -3.49 -3.64 29.39
N SER A 125 -4.43 -4.58 29.45
CA SER A 125 -4.39 -5.81 28.66
C SER A 125 -4.50 -5.50 27.17
N ARG A 126 -3.39 -5.71 26.46
CA ARG A 126 -3.28 -5.66 25.00
C ARG A 126 -3.22 -7.09 24.47
N HIS A 127 -4.16 -7.43 23.61
CA HIS A 127 -4.27 -8.75 23.00
C HIS A 127 -3.80 -8.67 21.56
N VAL A 128 -2.55 -9.03 21.34
CA VAL A 128 -1.92 -9.00 20.02
C VAL A 128 -0.97 -10.17 19.89
N VAL A 129 -1.00 -10.81 18.72
CA VAL A 129 -0.06 -11.85 18.32
C VAL A 129 0.58 -11.37 17.03
N ALA A 130 1.91 -11.23 17.04
CA ALA A 130 2.64 -10.87 15.83
C ALA A 130 2.49 -11.98 14.79
N PHE A 131 2.46 -11.61 13.51
CA PHE A 131 2.27 -12.57 12.43
C PHE A 131 3.42 -13.60 12.39
N GLU A 132 4.63 -13.15 12.70
CA GLU A 132 5.84 -13.95 12.75
C GLU A 132 5.79 -14.99 13.88
N THR A 133 5.04 -14.73 14.95
CA THR A 133 4.75 -15.72 16.00
C THR A 133 3.81 -16.81 15.50
N LEU A 134 2.89 -16.48 14.58
CA LEU A 134 2.03 -17.48 13.96
C LEU A 134 2.82 -18.40 13.03
N LEU A 135 3.78 -17.86 12.27
CA LEU A 135 4.64 -18.60 11.35
C LEU A 135 5.81 -19.35 12.02
N HIS A 136 5.69 -19.68 13.30
CA HIS A 136 6.74 -20.37 14.04
C HIS A 136 6.76 -21.89 13.74
N PRO A 137 7.94 -22.57 13.72
CA PRO A 137 8.08 -24.02 13.55
C PRO A 137 7.14 -24.88 14.40
N THR A 138 6.77 -24.39 15.59
CA THR A 138 5.88 -25.09 16.52
C THR A 138 4.39 -24.91 16.23
N ASN A 139 4.03 -24.17 15.18
CA ASN A 139 2.65 -23.99 14.72
C ASN A 139 2.47 -24.62 13.32
N PRO A 140 2.34 -25.96 13.24
CA PRO A 140 2.31 -26.67 11.97
C PRO A 140 1.14 -26.25 11.06
N HIS A 141 0.03 -25.76 11.64
CA HIS A 141 -1.12 -25.28 10.86
C HIS A 141 -0.83 -24.00 10.08
N ALA A 142 0.05 -23.12 10.57
CA ALA A 142 0.39 -21.89 9.82
C ALA A 142 1.42 -22.18 8.73
N LEU A 143 2.32 -23.13 8.97
CA LEU A 143 3.31 -23.59 7.99
C LEU A 143 2.67 -24.41 6.87
N SER A 144 1.54 -25.07 7.15
CA SER A 144 0.80 -25.82 6.14
C SER A 144 0.32 -24.95 4.98
N TRP A 145 0.25 -23.63 5.16
CA TRP A 145 -0.12 -22.69 4.09
C TRP A 145 0.87 -22.70 2.93
N PHE A 146 2.10 -23.16 3.16
CA PHE A 146 3.20 -23.20 2.19
C PHE A 146 3.57 -24.63 1.77
N GLU A 147 2.78 -25.63 2.16
CA GLU A 147 3.04 -27.04 1.84
C GLU A 147 3.00 -27.30 0.33
N ASP A 148 4.18 -27.36 -0.30
CA ASP A 148 4.36 -27.91 -1.64
C ASP A 148 4.94 -29.34 -1.55
N GLY A 149 4.34 -30.17 -0.70
CA GLY A 149 4.80 -31.54 -0.42
C GLY A 149 6.10 -31.65 0.37
N VAL A 150 6.41 -30.63 1.17
CA VAL A 150 7.45 -30.66 2.21
C VAL A 150 6.74 -30.70 3.56
N CYS A 151 7.25 -31.47 4.51
CA CYS A 151 6.71 -31.49 5.86
C CYS A 151 6.82 -30.08 6.46
N PRO A 152 5.77 -29.53 7.11
CA PRO A 152 5.84 -28.25 7.82
C PRO A 152 7.07 -28.05 8.70
N ALA A 153 7.53 -29.13 9.35
CA ALA A 153 8.69 -29.10 10.24
C ALA A 153 10.04 -28.86 9.53
N GLU A 154 10.07 -29.02 8.20
CA GLU A 154 11.27 -28.86 7.36
C GLU A 154 11.24 -27.55 6.54
N LEU A 155 10.19 -26.75 6.71
CA LEU A 155 9.94 -25.57 5.87
C LEU A 155 10.71 -24.35 6.42
N ASP A 156 11.81 -24.01 5.76
CA ASP A 156 12.61 -22.81 6.06
C ASP A 156 12.02 -21.58 5.35
N LEU A 157 11.26 -20.77 6.09
CA LEU A 157 10.67 -19.52 5.62
C LEU A 157 11.61 -18.35 5.87
N LYS A 158 12.16 -17.80 4.79
CA LYS A 158 12.96 -16.57 4.83
C LYS A 158 12.10 -15.35 4.51
N ASP A 159 11.91 -14.47 5.48
CA ASP A 159 11.22 -13.19 5.27
C ASP A 159 12.05 -12.24 4.39
N VAL A 160 11.53 -11.92 3.22
CA VAL A 160 12.12 -10.97 2.26
C VAL A 160 11.26 -9.71 2.05
N ALA A 161 10.27 -9.48 2.90
CA ALA A 161 9.44 -8.26 2.91
C ALA A 161 10.25 -7.01 3.31
N GLY A 162 9.61 -5.84 3.28
CA GLY A 162 10.22 -4.59 3.76
C GLY A 162 11.53 -4.24 3.04
N GLY A 163 11.64 -4.53 1.74
CA GLY A 163 12.85 -4.28 0.95
C GLY A 163 13.98 -5.30 1.11
N ARG A 164 13.86 -6.31 1.98
CA ARG A 164 14.90 -7.36 2.19
C ARG A 164 15.16 -8.21 0.95
N TRP A 165 14.20 -8.28 0.03
CA TRP A 165 14.38 -8.94 -1.27
C TRP A 165 15.54 -8.38 -2.09
N ARG A 166 15.93 -7.10 -1.88
CA ARG A 166 17.06 -6.47 -2.58
C ARG A 166 18.38 -7.23 -2.33
N ALA A 167 18.59 -7.77 -1.13
CA ALA A 167 19.74 -8.61 -0.80
C ALA A 167 19.80 -9.93 -1.59
N GLN A 168 18.74 -10.32 -2.32
CA GLN A 168 18.73 -11.52 -3.16
C GLN A 168 19.10 -11.24 -4.62
N HIS A 169 19.03 -9.98 -5.07
CA HIS A 169 19.25 -9.58 -6.47
C HIS A 169 20.38 -8.57 -6.67
N PHE A 170 20.78 -7.86 -5.61
CA PHE A 170 21.83 -6.86 -5.64
C PHE A 170 23.03 -7.33 -4.82
N SER A 171 24.23 -7.24 -5.39
CA SER A 171 25.49 -7.60 -4.72
C SER A 171 25.94 -6.55 -3.70
N SER A 172 25.47 -5.31 -3.83
CA SER A 172 25.83 -4.18 -2.97
C SER A 172 24.58 -3.43 -2.54
N GLU A 173 24.57 -2.97 -1.28
CA GLU A 173 23.51 -2.11 -0.76
C GLU A 173 23.54 -0.70 -1.36
N ALA A 174 24.66 -0.30 -1.96
CA ALA A 174 24.76 0.98 -2.67
C ALA A 174 23.86 1.00 -3.92
N ASP A 175 23.61 -0.17 -4.51
CA ASP A 175 22.80 -0.32 -5.72
C ASP A 175 21.31 -0.54 -5.41
N TRP A 176 20.94 -0.55 -4.13
CA TRP A 176 19.56 -0.81 -3.72
C TRP A 176 18.62 0.31 -4.15
N PRO A 177 17.53 -0.02 -4.87
CA PRO A 177 16.50 0.97 -5.16
C PRO A 177 15.83 1.43 -3.85
N PRO A 178 15.34 2.68 -3.78
CA PRO A 178 14.67 3.21 -2.59
C PRO A 178 13.39 2.41 -2.28
N CYS A 179 13.11 2.19 -0.99
CA CYS A 179 12.01 1.37 -0.53
C CYS A 179 11.32 1.98 0.71
N HIS A 180 10.03 2.30 0.60
CA HIS A 180 9.22 2.57 1.78
C HIS A 180 8.87 1.25 2.48
N THR A 181 9.76 0.80 3.38
CA THR A 181 9.73 -0.53 3.99
C THR A 181 8.44 -0.85 4.76
N LEU A 182 7.74 0.17 5.31
CA LEU A 182 6.48 0.00 6.04
C LEU A 182 5.25 -0.23 5.13
N GLN A 183 5.34 0.08 3.84
CA GLN A 183 4.24 -0.13 2.89
C GLN A 183 4.37 -1.43 2.09
N GLU A 184 5.51 -2.12 2.24
CA GLU A 184 5.77 -3.36 1.52
C GLU A 184 4.87 -4.50 2.01
N ARG A 185 4.40 -5.31 1.06
CA ARG A 185 3.64 -6.53 1.38
C ARG A 185 4.55 -7.57 2.01
N ARG A 186 3.96 -8.42 2.87
CA ARG A 186 4.63 -9.62 3.40
C ARG A 186 5.05 -10.55 2.25
N LYS A 187 6.29 -11.03 2.31
CA LYS A 187 6.92 -11.88 1.31
C LYS A 187 7.84 -12.88 2.01
N TYR A 188 7.68 -14.15 1.69
CA TYR A 188 8.53 -15.22 2.22
C TYR A 188 9.09 -16.05 1.07
N LEU A 189 10.38 -16.40 1.16
CA LEU A 189 11.00 -17.41 0.32
C LEU A 189 11.04 -18.74 1.07
N TYR A 190 10.79 -19.83 0.36
CA TYR A 190 11.01 -21.18 0.88
C TYR A 190 11.48 -22.13 -0.21
N ARG A 191 12.14 -23.22 0.19
CA ARG A 191 12.59 -24.27 -0.73
C ARG A 191 11.67 -25.47 -0.67
N ALA A 192 11.21 -25.93 -1.83
CA ALA A 192 10.44 -27.15 -1.94
C ALA A 192 10.68 -27.80 -3.31
N ARG A 193 10.85 -29.13 -3.32
CA ARG A 193 11.07 -29.94 -4.54
C ARG A 193 12.20 -29.41 -5.44
N GLY A 194 13.30 -28.98 -4.82
CA GLY A 194 14.47 -28.45 -5.53
C GLY A 194 14.32 -27.05 -6.13
N ARG A 195 13.20 -26.36 -5.88
CA ARG A 195 12.96 -24.97 -6.35
C ARG A 195 12.85 -24.00 -5.18
N ILE A 196 12.97 -22.71 -5.48
CA ILE A 196 12.70 -21.62 -4.55
C ILE A 196 11.34 -21.01 -4.92
N TRP A 197 10.47 -20.89 -3.94
CA TRP A 197 9.13 -20.34 -4.08
C TRP A 197 9.04 -19.00 -3.35
N LEU A 198 8.26 -18.08 -3.90
CA LEU A 198 7.87 -16.82 -3.30
C LEU A 198 6.40 -16.89 -2.89
N ALA A 199 6.13 -16.71 -1.60
CA ALA A 199 4.81 -16.44 -1.09
C ALA A 199 4.64 -14.93 -0.86
N LYS A 200 3.82 -14.25 -1.65
CA LYS A 200 3.51 -12.82 -1.52
C LYS A 200 2.08 -12.63 -1.04
N PHE A 201 1.89 -11.91 0.06
CA PHE A 201 0.54 -11.68 0.59
C PHE A 201 -0.28 -10.81 -0.36
N ALA A 202 -1.38 -11.36 -0.84
CA ALA A 202 -2.32 -10.77 -1.77
C ALA A 202 -3.65 -10.35 -1.10
N GLY A 203 -3.93 -10.82 0.12
CA GLY A 203 -5.15 -10.49 0.84
C GLY A 203 -6.12 -11.67 0.94
N LEU A 204 -7.08 -11.57 1.85
CA LEU A 204 -8.00 -12.66 2.18
C LEU A 204 -9.30 -12.61 1.35
N GLY A 205 -9.90 -13.78 1.15
CA GLY A 205 -11.16 -13.95 0.42
C GLY A 205 -11.16 -13.25 -0.93
N ARG A 206 -12.25 -12.53 -1.23
CA ARG A 206 -12.45 -11.83 -2.52
C ARG A 206 -11.28 -10.93 -2.95
N TYR A 207 -10.51 -10.38 -2.00
CA TYR A 207 -9.37 -9.52 -2.30
C TYR A 207 -8.21 -10.33 -2.89
N GLY A 208 -7.91 -11.49 -2.30
CA GLY A 208 -6.95 -12.45 -2.83
C GLY A 208 -7.42 -13.03 -4.17
N ASP A 209 -8.68 -13.44 -4.25
CA ASP A 209 -9.27 -14.03 -5.47
C ASP A 209 -9.20 -13.07 -6.67
N SER A 210 -9.48 -11.79 -6.44
CA SER A 210 -9.41 -10.76 -7.48
C SER A 210 -7.98 -10.57 -7.99
N LYS A 211 -6.98 -10.56 -7.08
CA LYS A 211 -5.57 -10.44 -7.47
C LYS A 211 -5.09 -11.70 -8.18
N TRP A 212 -5.48 -12.88 -7.72
CA TRP A 212 -5.19 -14.15 -8.40
C TRP A 212 -5.73 -14.17 -9.83
N ALA A 213 -7.00 -13.77 -10.03
CA ALA A 213 -7.61 -13.72 -11.35
C ALA A 213 -6.88 -12.74 -12.30
N ARG A 214 -6.45 -11.58 -11.81
CA ARG A 214 -5.62 -10.63 -12.58
C ARG A 214 -4.26 -11.22 -12.90
N ALA A 215 -3.60 -11.81 -11.91
CA ALA A 215 -2.26 -12.35 -12.06
C ALA A 215 -2.21 -13.52 -13.06
N ARG A 216 -3.21 -14.41 -13.05
CA ARG A 216 -3.35 -15.49 -14.06
C ARG A 216 -3.56 -14.98 -15.48
N ARG A 217 -4.21 -13.83 -15.67
CA ARG A 217 -4.34 -13.21 -17.01
C ARG A 217 -3.02 -12.63 -17.49
N LEU A 218 -2.30 -11.92 -16.62
CA LEU A 218 -0.98 -11.37 -16.91
C LEU A 218 0.07 -12.46 -17.19
N GLU A 219 0.07 -13.54 -16.40
CA GLU A 219 0.98 -14.68 -16.57
C GLU A 219 0.77 -15.37 -17.93
N ARG A 220 -0.49 -15.57 -18.37
CA ARG A 220 -0.78 -16.17 -19.69
C ARG A 220 -0.22 -15.35 -20.86
N LEU A 221 -0.07 -14.04 -20.67
CA LEU A 221 0.55 -13.14 -21.65
C LEU A 221 2.06 -13.06 -21.49
N GLY A 222 2.65 -13.78 -20.52
CA GLY A 222 4.08 -13.74 -20.23
C GLY A 222 4.55 -12.39 -19.68
N LEU A 223 3.67 -11.61 -19.03
CA LEU A 223 3.99 -10.25 -18.57
C LEU A 223 4.46 -10.19 -17.12
N ILE A 224 4.29 -11.25 -16.33
CA ILE A 224 4.70 -11.33 -14.92
C ILE A 224 5.35 -12.70 -14.64
N PRO A 225 6.10 -12.86 -13.53
CA PRO A 225 6.61 -14.16 -13.11
C PRO A 225 5.51 -15.23 -12.97
N PRO A 226 5.82 -16.52 -13.22
CA PRO A 226 4.86 -17.61 -13.09
C PRO A 226 4.26 -17.72 -11.69
N ILE A 227 2.95 -17.93 -11.62
CA ILE A 227 2.22 -18.06 -10.35
C ILE A 227 1.49 -19.40 -10.35
N ARG A 228 1.69 -20.13 -9.26
CA ARG A 228 1.19 -21.49 -9.10
C ARG A 228 -0.15 -21.54 -8.39
N ASP A 229 -0.33 -20.74 -7.34
CA ASP A 229 -1.47 -20.91 -6.43
C ASP A 229 -1.83 -19.66 -5.64
N LEU A 230 -3.01 -19.66 -5.01
CA LEU A 230 -3.44 -18.72 -3.98
C LEU A 230 -3.83 -19.51 -2.72
N ARG A 231 -3.04 -19.39 -1.65
CA ARG A 231 -3.24 -20.12 -0.39
C ARG A 231 -3.30 -19.19 0.79
N HIS A 232 -4.40 -19.22 1.54
CA HIS A 232 -4.56 -18.42 2.77
C HIS A 232 -4.20 -16.94 2.61
N GLY A 233 -4.50 -16.38 1.42
CA GLY A 233 -4.20 -15.00 1.06
C GLY A 233 -2.78 -14.73 0.57
N PHE A 234 -1.95 -15.76 0.35
CA PHE A 234 -0.65 -15.66 -0.31
C PHE A 234 -0.72 -16.15 -1.76
N LEU A 235 -0.24 -15.35 -2.69
CA LEU A 235 0.09 -15.80 -4.04
C LEU A 235 1.43 -16.52 -3.99
N ILE A 236 1.43 -17.76 -4.47
CA ILE A 236 2.61 -18.63 -4.52
C ILE A 236 3.13 -18.66 -5.95
N GLY A 237 4.36 -18.20 -6.18
CA GLY A 237 5.01 -18.20 -7.48
C GLY A 237 6.46 -18.65 -7.40
N GLU A 238 7.06 -19.00 -8.54
CA GLU A 238 8.47 -19.38 -8.57
C GLU A 238 9.36 -18.15 -8.36
N TRP A 239 10.34 -18.25 -7.47
CA TRP A 239 11.34 -17.21 -7.30
C TRP A 239 12.41 -17.35 -8.38
N LEU A 240 12.43 -16.40 -9.32
CA LEU A 240 13.34 -16.42 -10.46
C LEU A 240 14.72 -15.88 -10.04
N THR A 241 15.57 -16.74 -9.46
CA THR A 241 16.91 -16.36 -8.98
C THR A 241 17.80 -15.73 -10.05
N SER A 242 17.65 -16.17 -11.30
CA SER A 242 18.43 -15.65 -12.43
C SER A 242 17.84 -14.38 -13.06
N ALA A 243 16.65 -13.94 -12.63
CA ALA A 243 16.07 -12.69 -13.09
C ALA A 243 16.81 -11.50 -12.47
N ARG A 244 17.00 -10.45 -13.27
CA ARG A 244 17.71 -9.24 -12.84
C ARG A 244 16.75 -8.05 -12.87
N PRO A 245 16.46 -7.41 -11.73
CA PRO A 245 15.80 -6.11 -11.72
C PRO A 245 16.56 -5.11 -12.58
N TYR A 246 15.83 -4.30 -13.36
CA TYR A 246 16.45 -3.28 -14.19
C TYR A 246 16.90 -2.09 -13.37
N CYS A 247 18.15 -1.70 -13.62
CA CYS A 247 18.74 -0.49 -13.12
C CYS A 247 19.03 0.43 -14.30
N LEU A 248 18.80 1.73 -14.10
CA LEU A 248 19.20 2.74 -15.07
C LEU A 248 20.72 2.62 -15.34
N GLY A 249 21.10 2.71 -16.61
CA GLY A 249 22.48 2.51 -17.06
C GLY A 249 22.86 1.06 -17.37
N MET A 250 22.00 0.07 -17.10
CA MET A 250 22.22 -1.29 -17.58
C MET A 250 22.12 -1.34 -19.12
N THR A 251 23.13 -1.89 -19.78
CA THR A 251 23.07 -2.19 -21.22
C THR A 251 22.09 -3.34 -21.46
N VAL A 252 20.97 -3.03 -22.12
CA VAL A 252 19.90 -3.97 -22.41
C VAL A 252 19.33 -3.71 -23.80
N ASP A 253 18.62 -4.69 -24.36
CA ASP A 253 17.76 -4.46 -25.51
C ASP A 253 16.54 -3.64 -25.08
N ARG A 254 16.60 -2.34 -25.39
CA ARG A 254 15.52 -1.38 -25.12
C ARG A 254 14.29 -1.63 -25.99
N GLY A 255 14.44 -2.20 -27.18
CA GLY A 255 13.33 -2.58 -28.05
C GLY A 255 12.45 -3.64 -27.39
N ALA A 256 13.05 -4.72 -26.90
CA ALA A 256 12.35 -5.79 -26.18
C ALA A 256 11.65 -5.29 -24.90
N LEU A 257 12.26 -4.33 -24.19
CA LEU A 257 11.63 -3.67 -23.04
C LEU A 257 10.38 -2.88 -23.47
N LEU A 258 10.48 -2.08 -24.53
CA LEU A 258 9.35 -1.29 -25.05
C LEU A 258 8.22 -2.15 -25.57
N GLU A 259 8.50 -3.28 -26.22
CA GLU A 259 7.49 -4.25 -26.64
C GLU A 259 6.72 -4.79 -25.44
N THR A 260 7.44 -5.19 -24.39
CA THR A 260 6.83 -5.70 -23.15
C THR A 260 6.03 -4.62 -22.43
N LEU A 261 6.56 -3.40 -22.32
CA LEU A 261 5.87 -2.25 -21.74
C LEU A 261 4.59 -1.92 -22.53
N THR A 262 4.66 -1.92 -23.85
CA THR A 262 3.50 -1.71 -24.74
C THR A 262 2.43 -2.78 -24.49
N ALA A 263 2.82 -4.05 -24.44
CA ALA A 263 1.92 -5.16 -24.16
C ALA A 263 1.27 -5.03 -22.78
N TYR A 264 2.05 -4.61 -21.78
CA TYR A 264 1.56 -4.38 -20.42
C TYR A 264 0.54 -3.23 -20.34
N LEU A 265 0.86 -2.07 -20.91
CA LEU A 265 -0.06 -0.92 -20.94
C LEU A 265 -1.34 -1.23 -21.72
N ASN A 266 -1.24 -1.95 -22.85
CA ASN A 266 -2.40 -2.43 -23.60
C ASN A 266 -3.27 -3.39 -22.77
N PHE A 267 -2.66 -4.25 -21.95
CA PHE A 267 -3.40 -5.10 -21.01
C PHE A 267 -4.19 -4.25 -20.01
N LEU A 268 -3.56 -3.26 -19.36
CA LEU A 268 -4.26 -2.38 -18.41
C LEU A 268 -5.43 -1.64 -19.07
N ALA A 269 -5.20 -1.10 -20.27
CA ALA A 269 -6.20 -0.36 -21.02
C ALA A 269 -7.43 -1.19 -21.41
N ARG A 270 -7.24 -2.48 -21.70
CA ARG A 270 -8.30 -3.38 -22.20
C ARG A 270 -8.98 -4.19 -21.11
N GLU A 271 -8.20 -4.74 -20.19
CA GLU A 271 -8.63 -5.79 -19.26
C GLU A 271 -8.94 -5.28 -17.85
N CYS A 272 -8.65 -4.00 -17.59
CA CYS A 272 -8.72 -3.39 -16.27
C CYS A 272 -9.52 -2.08 -16.22
N PRO A 273 -10.75 -1.99 -16.78
CA PRO A 273 -11.55 -0.77 -16.66
C PRO A 273 -11.87 -0.48 -15.19
N ALA A 274 -11.85 0.80 -14.80
CA ALA A 274 -12.18 1.23 -13.45
C ALA A 274 -13.41 2.14 -13.42
N ARG A 275 -14.08 2.19 -12.28
CA ARG A 275 -15.16 3.17 -12.05
C ARG A 275 -14.53 4.53 -11.77
N ALA A 276 -15.15 5.60 -12.25
CA ALA A 276 -14.66 6.97 -12.05
C ALA A 276 -14.38 7.36 -10.59
N ALA A 277 -15.11 6.75 -9.64
CA ALA A 277 -14.94 7.03 -8.20
C ALA A 277 -13.81 6.22 -7.52
N TRP A 278 -13.03 5.43 -8.25
CA TRP A 278 -12.00 4.54 -7.67
C TRP A 278 -10.59 5.14 -7.63
N GLY A 279 -10.43 6.41 -8.00
CA GLY A 279 -9.20 7.16 -7.81
C GLY A 279 -9.45 8.66 -7.76
N ALA A 280 -8.36 9.42 -7.64
CA ALA A 280 -8.42 10.87 -7.63
C ALA A 280 -8.93 11.45 -8.94
N SER A 281 -9.83 12.42 -8.85
CA SER A 281 -10.18 13.27 -10.00
C SER A 281 -9.01 14.18 -10.39
N PRO A 282 -9.00 14.75 -11.60
CA PRO A 282 -8.01 15.76 -11.98
C PRO A 282 -7.90 16.93 -11.00
N GLU A 283 -9.02 17.36 -10.40
CA GLU A 283 -9.02 18.38 -9.35
C GLU A 283 -8.27 17.93 -8.09
N GLN A 284 -8.42 16.68 -7.68
CA GLN A 284 -7.72 16.12 -6.53
C GLN A 284 -6.23 15.92 -6.82
N LEU A 285 -5.87 15.46 -8.02
CA LEU A 285 -4.48 15.36 -8.47
C LEU A 285 -3.82 16.74 -8.52
N PHE A 286 -4.52 17.75 -9.04
CA PHE A 286 -4.06 19.13 -9.05
C PHE A 286 -3.81 19.64 -7.63
N ALA A 287 -4.77 19.45 -6.71
CA ALA A 287 -4.63 19.90 -5.33
C ALA A 287 -3.44 19.24 -4.62
N MET A 288 -3.25 17.93 -4.81
CA MET A 288 -2.11 17.19 -4.28
C MET A 288 -0.79 17.70 -4.88
N ALA A 289 -0.71 17.85 -6.20
CA ALA A 289 0.48 18.29 -6.89
C ALA A 289 0.86 19.72 -6.49
N HIS A 290 -0.11 20.64 -6.51
CA HIS A 290 0.09 22.02 -6.07
C HIS A 290 0.58 22.10 -4.63
N PHE A 291 -0.03 21.33 -3.71
CA PHE A 291 0.43 21.28 -2.31
C PHE A 291 1.88 20.80 -2.22
N ASN A 292 2.22 19.68 -2.86
CA ASN A 292 3.58 19.14 -2.82
C ASN A 292 4.60 20.09 -3.47
N ILE A 293 4.25 20.74 -4.59
CA ILE A 293 5.10 21.74 -5.25
C ILE A 293 5.32 22.93 -4.32
N GLN A 294 4.27 23.50 -3.76
CA GLN A 294 4.38 24.67 -2.87
C GLN A 294 5.24 24.35 -1.65
N GLU A 295 5.01 23.21 -0.99
CA GLU A 295 5.72 22.82 0.23
C GLU A 295 7.20 22.51 -0.01
N ARG A 296 7.58 22.06 -1.21
CA ARG A 296 8.95 21.57 -1.49
C ARG A 296 9.77 22.45 -2.43
N LEU A 297 9.13 23.06 -3.42
CA LEU A 297 9.76 23.90 -4.44
C LEU A 297 9.43 25.39 -4.25
N GLY A 298 8.51 25.71 -3.34
CA GLY A 298 8.13 27.08 -3.02
C GLY A 298 6.98 27.64 -3.85
N PRO A 299 6.46 28.82 -3.47
CA PRO A 299 5.27 29.42 -4.05
C PRO A 299 5.45 29.86 -5.52
N GLU A 300 6.66 30.27 -5.92
CA GLU A 300 6.95 30.68 -7.30
C GLU A 300 6.79 29.51 -8.28
N MET A 301 7.31 28.33 -7.91
CA MET A 301 7.15 27.12 -8.70
C MET A 301 5.69 26.64 -8.72
N ALA A 302 4.96 26.79 -7.61
CA ALA A 302 3.54 26.47 -7.55
C ALA A 302 2.71 27.36 -8.49
N ALA A 303 3.07 28.65 -8.61
CA ALA A 303 2.42 29.57 -9.54
C ALA A 303 2.58 29.13 -11.01
N GLY A 304 3.69 28.48 -11.37
CA GLY A 304 3.89 27.89 -12.69
C GLY A 304 2.95 26.71 -13.01
N PHE A 305 2.42 26.05 -11.98
CA PHE A 305 1.47 24.93 -12.12
C PHE A 305 0.00 25.39 -12.12
N GLU A 306 -0.28 26.57 -11.58
CA GLU A 306 -1.62 27.16 -11.44
C GLU A 306 -2.45 27.26 -12.74
N PRO A 307 -1.86 27.49 -13.95
CA PRO A 307 -2.62 27.52 -15.21
C PRO A 307 -3.45 26.26 -15.49
N TRP A 308 -3.10 25.11 -14.92
CA TRP A 308 -3.90 23.89 -15.04
C TRP A 308 -5.30 24.02 -14.43
N ARG A 309 -5.51 24.93 -13.47
CA ARG A 309 -6.82 25.15 -12.85
C ARG A 309 -7.91 25.44 -13.89
N GLY A 310 -7.59 26.22 -14.93
CA GLY A 310 -8.51 26.54 -16.03
C GLY A 310 -8.85 25.34 -16.93
N HIS A 311 -8.09 24.26 -16.86
CA HIS A 311 -8.19 23.10 -17.74
C HIS A 311 -8.79 21.86 -17.04
N LEU A 312 -8.98 21.89 -15.71
CA LEU A 312 -9.43 20.73 -14.92
C LEU A 312 -10.75 20.15 -15.41
N SER A 313 -11.75 20.98 -15.73
CA SER A 313 -13.03 20.49 -16.24
C SER A 313 -12.91 19.80 -17.60
N ALA A 314 -11.97 20.24 -18.45
CA ALA A 314 -11.71 19.57 -19.73
C ALA A 314 -11.00 18.22 -19.51
N LEU A 315 -10.04 18.17 -18.58
CA LEU A 315 -9.37 16.94 -18.16
C LEU A 315 -10.38 15.94 -17.58
N ALA A 316 -11.26 16.38 -16.69
CA ALA A 316 -12.28 15.54 -16.06
C ALA A 316 -13.25 14.91 -17.07
N ARG A 317 -13.66 15.65 -18.11
CA ARG A 317 -14.49 15.10 -19.20
C ARG A 317 -13.77 14.02 -20.02
N ARG A 318 -12.44 14.11 -20.11
CA ARG A 318 -11.60 13.17 -20.88
C ARG A 318 -11.11 11.98 -20.06
N HIS A 319 -11.09 12.10 -18.74
CA HIS A 319 -10.59 11.07 -17.83
C HIS A 319 -11.30 9.73 -18.07
N ARG A 320 -10.53 8.69 -18.38
CA ARG A 320 -11.01 7.31 -18.56
C ARG A 320 -10.20 6.39 -17.66
N PRO A 321 -10.62 6.19 -16.40
CA PRO A 321 -9.79 5.49 -15.45
C PRO A 321 -9.76 3.98 -15.72
N VAL A 322 -8.57 3.42 -15.52
CA VAL A 322 -8.29 1.99 -15.48
C VAL A 322 -7.64 1.65 -14.14
N LEU A 323 -7.61 0.37 -13.78
CA LEU A 323 -6.91 -0.11 -12.59
C LEU A 323 -5.41 -0.11 -12.87
N THR A 324 -4.83 1.09 -12.85
CA THR A 324 -3.43 1.40 -13.11
C THR A 324 -2.49 0.61 -12.19
N ASP A 325 -1.26 0.45 -12.67
CA ASP A 325 -0.15 -0.15 -11.94
C ASP A 325 0.40 0.81 -10.89
N ASN A 326 0.43 2.12 -11.13
CA ASN A 326 0.98 3.15 -10.23
C ASN A 326 2.44 2.94 -9.79
N LYS A 327 3.17 1.95 -10.32
CA LYS A 327 4.52 1.59 -9.89
C LYS A 327 5.41 1.18 -11.07
N MET A 328 5.67 2.13 -11.97
CA MET A 328 6.47 1.90 -13.19
C MET A 328 7.99 1.95 -13.01
N HIS A 329 8.47 2.01 -11.76
CA HIS A 329 9.89 2.10 -11.41
C HIS A 329 10.75 1.06 -12.13
N ALA A 330 11.96 1.45 -12.54
CA ALA A 330 12.88 0.58 -13.30
C ALA A 330 13.07 -0.80 -12.65
N TRP A 331 13.27 -0.86 -11.33
CA TRP A 331 13.52 -2.10 -10.60
C TRP A 331 12.31 -3.05 -10.52
N GLU A 332 11.13 -2.63 -10.99
CA GLU A 332 9.97 -3.51 -11.11
C GLU A 332 9.98 -4.33 -12.40
N TRP A 333 10.87 -4.02 -13.33
CA TRP A 333 11.05 -4.74 -14.59
C TRP A 333 12.22 -5.71 -14.45
N LEU A 334 11.93 -7.00 -14.64
CA LEU A 334 12.88 -8.10 -14.49
C LEU A 334 13.34 -8.57 -15.87
N LEU A 335 14.64 -8.50 -16.12
CA LEU A 335 15.28 -9.09 -17.29
C LEU A 335 15.63 -10.56 -17.00
N LEU A 336 15.16 -11.46 -17.85
CA LEU A 336 15.52 -12.88 -17.82
C LEU A 336 16.80 -13.15 -18.63
N PRO A 337 17.52 -14.24 -18.36
CA PRO A 337 18.72 -14.62 -19.12
C PRO A 337 18.49 -14.82 -20.62
N ASP A 338 17.25 -15.13 -21.02
CA ASP A 338 16.86 -15.31 -22.43
C ASP A 338 16.43 -14.00 -23.12
N GLY A 339 16.58 -12.85 -22.45
CA GLY A 339 16.26 -11.53 -23.00
C GLY A 339 14.81 -11.08 -22.80
N ARG A 340 13.94 -11.94 -22.28
CA ARG A 340 12.54 -11.56 -21.99
C ARG A 340 12.44 -10.67 -20.75
N TRP A 341 11.38 -9.86 -20.74
CA TRP A 341 11.07 -8.93 -19.67
C TRP A 341 9.79 -9.32 -18.93
N LEU A 342 9.76 -9.17 -17.61
CA LEU A 342 8.60 -9.41 -16.76
C LEU A 342 8.38 -8.24 -15.78
N LYS A 343 7.14 -7.98 -15.36
CA LYS A 343 6.80 -7.03 -14.29
C LYS A 343 6.63 -7.77 -12.95
N ALA A 344 7.38 -7.38 -11.92
CA ALA A 344 7.41 -8.05 -10.62
C ALA A 344 6.21 -7.73 -9.71
N ASP A 345 5.69 -6.51 -9.77
CA ASP A 345 4.57 -6.04 -8.94
C ASP A 345 3.51 -5.32 -9.78
N ALA A 346 2.41 -6.01 -10.10
CA ALA A 346 1.50 -5.61 -11.19
C ALA A 346 0.00 -5.63 -10.82
N LEU A 347 -0.34 -5.84 -9.54
CA LEU A 347 -1.66 -6.35 -9.17
C LEU A 347 -2.60 -5.30 -8.55
N ASP A 348 -2.12 -4.44 -7.65
CA ASP A 348 -3.03 -3.75 -6.73
C ASP A 348 -2.61 -2.35 -6.25
N HIS A 349 -1.59 -1.69 -6.81
CA HIS A 349 -1.19 -0.38 -6.25
C HIS A 349 -2.20 0.75 -6.52
N HIS A 350 -3.15 0.60 -7.45
CA HIS A 350 -4.34 1.46 -7.52
C HIS A 350 -5.26 1.35 -6.28
N GLN A 351 -5.01 0.40 -5.37
CA GLN A 351 -5.66 0.26 -4.06
C GLN A 351 -4.68 0.61 -2.92
N GLY A 352 -3.60 1.33 -3.23
CA GLY A 352 -2.69 1.88 -2.23
C GLY A 352 -3.42 2.75 -1.22
N HIS A 353 -2.81 2.94 -0.04
CA HIS A 353 -3.32 3.85 0.99
C HIS A 353 -2.90 5.32 0.72
N ASP A 354 -2.53 5.61 -0.53
CA ASP A 354 -2.23 6.95 -1.03
C ASP A 354 -3.51 7.63 -1.58
N CYS A 355 -3.33 8.81 -2.19
CA CYS A 355 -4.43 9.60 -2.73
C CYS A 355 -4.63 9.44 -4.24
N ILE A 356 -3.92 8.54 -4.91
CA ILE A 356 -3.94 8.43 -6.38
C ILE A 356 -5.06 7.50 -6.84
N GLY A 357 -5.07 6.26 -6.34
CA GLY A 357 -6.05 5.25 -6.74
C GLY A 357 -5.98 4.88 -8.23
N ALA A 358 -7.11 4.45 -8.81
CA ALA A 358 -7.24 4.14 -10.23
C ALA A 358 -7.22 5.41 -11.10
N GLN A 359 -6.41 5.43 -12.16
CA GLN A 359 -6.18 6.62 -12.97
C GLN A 359 -6.39 6.39 -14.47
N ASP A 360 -6.41 7.48 -15.23
CA ASP A 360 -6.27 7.41 -16.69
C ASP A 360 -4.96 6.71 -17.05
N LEU A 361 -4.92 5.97 -18.16
CA LEU A 361 -3.72 5.24 -18.59
C LEU A 361 -2.51 6.18 -18.74
N ALA A 362 -2.74 7.47 -19.03
CA ALA A 362 -1.65 8.46 -19.05
C ALA A 362 -0.84 8.51 -17.76
N TRP A 363 -1.42 8.22 -16.59
CA TRP A 363 -0.65 8.17 -15.34
C TRP A 363 0.49 7.15 -15.42
N ASP A 364 0.17 5.93 -15.87
CA ASP A 364 1.13 4.83 -16.01
C ASP A 364 2.07 5.02 -17.21
N LEU A 365 1.56 5.60 -18.30
CA LEU A 365 2.38 5.95 -19.46
C LEU A 365 3.46 6.98 -19.08
N GLU A 366 3.08 8.06 -18.42
CA GLU A 366 4.01 9.10 -17.97
C GLU A 366 4.91 8.60 -16.85
N GLY A 367 4.39 7.78 -15.94
CA GLY A 367 5.19 7.06 -14.96
C GLY A 367 6.28 6.25 -15.64
N ALA A 368 5.96 5.44 -16.66
CA ALA A 368 6.97 4.67 -17.40
C ALA A 368 7.98 5.57 -18.12
N CYS A 369 7.54 6.68 -18.73
CA CYS A 369 8.43 7.66 -19.36
C CYS A 369 9.47 8.20 -18.36
N VAL A 370 9.03 8.58 -17.16
CA VAL A 370 9.89 9.10 -16.09
C VAL A 370 10.80 8.02 -15.54
N GLU A 371 10.25 6.88 -15.15
CA GLU A 371 10.94 5.85 -14.39
C GLU A 371 11.94 5.03 -15.22
N LEU A 372 11.67 4.85 -16.51
CA LEU A 372 12.54 4.13 -17.44
C LEU A 372 13.44 5.05 -18.27
N GLU A 373 13.37 6.35 -18.00
CA GLU A 373 14.08 7.42 -18.72
C GLU A 373 13.91 7.28 -20.24
N LEU A 374 12.67 7.10 -20.70
CA LEU A 374 12.40 6.90 -22.11
C LEU A 374 12.81 8.15 -22.90
N THR A 375 13.63 7.97 -23.94
CA THR A 375 13.97 9.06 -24.87
C THR A 375 12.74 9.50 -25.67
N GLU A 376 12.79 10.68 -26.30
CA GLU A 376 11.69 11.14 -27.18
C GLU A 376 11.35 10.13 -28.29
N THR A 377 12.38 9.46 -28.83
CA THR A 377 12.19 8.42 -29.85
C THR A 377 11.46 7.20 -29.28
N GLU A 378 11.85 6.75 -28.09
CA GLU A 378 11.23 5.62 -27.40
C GLU A 378 9.78 5.94 -26.99
N GLN A 379 9.51 7.15 -26.50
CA GLN A 379 8.16 7.64 -26.21
C GLN A 379 7.29 7.63 -27.48
N ALA A 380 7.80 8.17 -28.59
CA ALA A 380 7.08 8.18 -29.84
C ALA A 380 6.83 6.77 -30.41
N ILE A 381 7.73 5.80 -30.18
CA ILE A 381 7.50 4.40 -30.53
C ILE A 381 6.37 3.83 -29.68
N LEU A 382 6.45 3.97 -28.36
CA LEU A 382 5.43 3.48 -27.43
C LEU A 382 4.04 4.02 -27.76
N GLU A 383 3.93 5.32 -28.04
CA GLU A 383 2.67 5.96 -28.44
C GLU A 383 2.09 5.38 -29.73
N ARG A 384 2.94 5.05 -30.71
CA ARG A 384 2.51 4.47 -31.99
C ARG A 384 2.11 3.01 -31.88
N THR A 385 2.72 2.25 -30.96
CA THR A 385 2.48 0.81 -30.79
C THR A 385 1.34 0.49 -29.83
N LEU A 386 0.90 1.45 -29.01
CA LEU A 386 -0.29 1.31 -28.19
C LEU A 386 -1.52 1.08 -29.08
N SER A 387 -2.17 -0.07 -28.90
CA SER A 387 -3.22 -0.57 -29.79
C SER A 387 -4.59 0.08 -29.54
N LEU A 388 -4.63 1.11 -28.70
CA LEU A 388 -5.80 1.92 -28.40
C LEU A 388 -5.40 3.39 -28.55
N PRO A 389 -5.52 3.98 -29.76
CA PRO A 389 -5.17 5.38 -29.98
C PRO A 389 -5.95 6.35 -29.07
N ALA A 390 -7.18 5.99 -28.69
CA ALA A 390 -7.97 6.74 -27.72
C ALA A 390 -7.42 6.68 -26.28
N ALA A 391 -6.52 5.74 -25.99
CA ALA A 391 -5.84 5.56 -24.71
C ALA A 391 -4.50 6.31 -24.63
N VAL A 392 -4.04 6.95 -25.71
CA VAL A 392 -2.92 7.90 -25.69
C VAL A 392 -3.51 9.31 -25.65
N PRO A 393 -3.50 10.00 -24.50
CA PRO A 393 -4.08 11.33 -24.43
C PRO A 393 -3.23 12.35 -25.20
N PRO A 394 -3.83 13.50 -25.60
CA PRO A 394 -3.08 14.58 -26.24
C PRO A 394 -1.88 15.02 -25.39
N PRO A 395 -0.82 15.58 -26.00
CA PRO A 395 0.40 15.99 -25.29
C PRO A 395 0.16 16.85 -24.05
N GLN A 396 -0.80 17.78 -24.10
CA GLN A 396 -1.17 18.61 -22.95
C GLN A 396 -1.72 17.79 -21.78
N VAL A 397 -2.57 16.79 -22.05
CA VAL A 397 -3.13 15.92 -21.00
C VAL A 397 -2.03 15.07 -20.38
N ARG A 398 -1.13 14.52 -21.21
CA ARG A 398 0.04 13.77 -20.75
C ARG A 398 0.94 14.63 -19.86
N ARG A 399 1.20 15.86 -20.26
CA ARG A 399 2.00 16.81 -19.48
C ARG A 399 1.41 17.04 -18.08
N PHE A 400 0.10 17.25 -17.96
CA PHE A 400 -0.56 17.36 -16.65
C PHE A 400 -0.30 16.12 -15.78
N TYR A 401 -0.50 14.90 -16.32
CA TYR A 401 -0.25 13.67 -15.58
C TYR A 401 1.23 13.49 -15.21
N ARG A 402 2.17 13.88 -16.08
CA ARG A 402 3.61 13.84 -15.80
C ARG A 402 3.97 14.76 -14.63
N GLU A 403 3.52 16.01 -14.65
CA GLU A 403 3.77 16.97 -13.57
C GLU A 403 3.14 16.49 -12.25
N CYS A 404 1.90 15.97 -12.28
CA CYS A 404 1.27 15.36 -11.12
C CYS A 404 2.00 14.11 -10.61
N TYR A 405 2.48 13.24 -11.50
CA TYR A 405 3.25 12.04 -11.15
C TYR A 405 4.55 12.41 -10.43
N LEU A 406 5.31 13.36 -10.99
CA LEU A 406 6.56 13.84 -10.39
C LEU A 406 6.30 14.50 -9.02
N ALA A 407 5.28 15.35 -8.91
CA ALA A 407 4.91 15.99 -7.65
C ALA A 407 4.47 14.97 -6.59
N PHE A 408 3.73 13.93 -6.99
CA PHE A 408 3.36 12.83 -6.12
C PHE A 408 4.58 12.06 -5.63
N GLN A 409 5.46 11.60 -6.53
CA GLN A 409 6.64 10.81 -6.16
C GLN A 409 7.56 11.62 -5.24
N MET A 410 7.79 12.90 -5.53
CA MET A 410 8.56 13.81 -4.67
C MET A 410 8.00 13.84 -3.23
N GLY A 411 6.69 14.08 -3.09
CA GLY A 411 6.01 14.13 -1.79
C GLY A 411 6.02 12.77 -1.07
N TYR A 412 5.74 11.69 -1.81
CA TYR A 412 5.73 10.32 -1.30
C TYR A 412 7.08 9.91 -0.72
N PHE A 413 8.16 10.09 -1.50
CA PHE A 413 9.50 9.72 -1.08
C PHE A 413 10.02 10.58 0.07
N THR A 414 9.61 11.85 0.15
CA THR A 414 9.98 12.68 1.30
C THR A 414 9.27 12.24 2.57
N LEU A 415 7.96 11.99 2.51
CA LEU A 415 7.21 11.49 3.66
C LEU A 415 7.74 10.13 4.15
N ALA A 416 8.08 9.24 3.21
CA ALA A 416 8.69 7.95 3.51
C ALA A 416 10.06 8.12 4.20
N ALA A 417 10.89 9.05 3.72
CA ALA A 417 12.18 9.36 4.32
C ALA A 417 12.05 9.91 5.75
N ASP A 418 11.11 10.82 6.00
CA ASP A 418 10.86 11.39 7.32
C ASP A 418 10.36 10.32 8.29
N THR A 419 9.49 9.43 7.83
CA THR A 419 8.99 8.30 8.62
C THR A 419 10.10 7.32 9.00
N LEU A 420 11.07 7.11 8.10
CA LEU A 420 12.15 6.14 8.29
C LEU A 420 13.45 6.74 8.85
N ALA A 421 13.51 8.07 9.04
CA ALA A 421 14.72 8.78 9.45
C ALA A 421 15.35 8.25 10.75
N ALA A 422 14.52 7.94 11.75
CA ALA A 422 14.98 7.37 13.01
C ALA A 422 15.20 5.85 12.96
N PRO A 423 14.25 5.02 12.48
CA PRO A 423 14.42 3.56 12.54
C PRO A 423 15.36 3.00 11.46
N GLN A 424 15.54 3.67 10.32
CA GLN A 424 16.31 3.19 9.17
C GLN A 424 17.02 4.37 8.46
N PRO A 425 18.04 4.99 9.08
CA PRO A 425 18.65 6.22 8.58
C PRO A 425 19.25 6.08 7.17
N GLU A 426 19.84 4.95 6.85
CA GLU A 426 20.43 4.70 5.52
C GLU A 426 19.35 4.57 4.43
N GLU A 427 18.21 3.98 4.73
CA GLU A 427 17.07 3.94 3.81
C GLU A 427 16.49 5.36 3.63
N ALA A 428 16.41 6.14 4.71
CA ALA A 428 15.97 7.53 4.63
C ALA A 428 16.87 8.38 3.72
N VAL A 429 18.19 8.15 3.69
CA VAL A 429 19.11 8.80 2.74
C VAL A 429 18.76 8.43 1.29
N ARG A 430 18.55 7.15 0.98
CA ARG A 430 18.15 6.69 -0.36
C ARG A 430 16.80 7.29 -0.80
N LEU A 431 15.83 7.35 0.10
CA LEU A 431 14.52 7.95 -0.14
C LEU A 431 14.61 9.46 -0.38
N ARG A 432 15.45 10.20 0.36
CA ARG A 432 15.70 11.64 0.10
C ARG A 432 16.34 11.87 -1.25
N ALA A 433 17.33 11.04 -1.63
CA ALA A 433 17.94 11.13 -2.96
C ALA A 433 16.91 10.90 -4.07
N ALA A 434 15.99 9.95 -3.89
CA ALA A 434 14.87 9.74 -4.80
C ALA A 434 13.95 10.96 -4.88
N ALA A 435 13.53 11.51 -3.75
CA ALA A 435 12.70 12.72 -3.70
C ALA A 435 13.35 13.91 -4.42
N GLN A 436 14.66 14.11 -4.20
CA GLN A 436 15.43 15.18 -4.85
C GLN A 436 15.48 15.00 -6.38
N ARG A 437 15.67 13.77 -6.87
CA ARG A 437 15.62 13.49 -8.32
C ARG A 437 14.27 13.85 -8.94
N TYR A 438 13.16 13.57 -8.25
CA TYR A 438 11.82 13.96 -8.73
C TYR A 438 11.62 15.48 -8.68
N ALA A 439 12.11 16.14 -7.63
CA ALA A 439 12.09 17.60 -7.48
C ALA A 439 12.82 18.30 -8.65
N GLU A 440 14.04 17.86 -8.97
CA GLU A 440 14.84 18.41 -10.07
C GLU A 440 14.16 18.24 -11.44
N ARG A 441 13.56 17.07 -11.68
CA ARG A 441 12.80 16.82 -12.91
C ARG A 441 11.56 17.71 -13.00
N LEU A 442 10.79 17.80 -11.92
CA LEU A 442 9.59 18.62 -11.88
C LEU A 442 9.92 20.10 -12.10
N SER A 443 10.98 20.61 -11.48
CA SER A 443 11.43 21.98 -11.68
C SER A 443 11.76 22.25 -13.14
N ARG A 444 12.47 21.35 -13.84
CA ARG A 444 12.77 21.49 -15.27
C ARG A 444 11.50 21.52 -16.13
N GLU A 445 10.55 20.62 -15.86
CA GLU A 445 9.28 20.55 -16.58
C GLU A 445 8.46 21.85 -16.40
N LEU A 446 8.36 22.36 -15.17
CA LEU A 446 7.62 23.59 -14.87
C LEU A 446 8.30 24.83 -15.48
N ILE A 447 9.63 24.92 -15.45
CA ILE A 447 10.38 26.06 -16.04
C ILE A 447 10.26 26.06 -17.56
N ALA A 448 10.40 24.90 -18.21
CA ALA A 448 10.25 24.77 -19.67
C ALA A 448 8.85 25.18 -20.18
N SER A 449 7.92 25.32 -19.24
CA SER A 449 6.51 25.54 -19.50
C SER A 449 6.02 26.96 -19.19
N LEU A 450 6.86 27.78 -18.56
CA LEU A 450 6.58 29.20 -18.42
C LEU A 450 6.67 29.84 -19.81
N PRO A 451 5.70 30.67 -20.22
CA PRO A 451 5.87 31.47 -21.42
C PRO A 451 7.12 32.34 -21.24
N SER A 452 8.03 32.29 -22.23
CA SER A 452 9.23 33.13 -22.31
C SER A 452 8.90 34.62 -22.24
#